data_AF-A0A3R7F292-F1
#
_entry.id   AF-A0A3R7F292-F1
#
_cell.length_a   1.000
_cell.length_b   1.000
_cell.length_c   1.000
_cell.angle_alpha   90.00
_cell.angle_beta   90.00
_cell.angle_gamma   90.00
#
_symmetry.space_group_name_H-M   'P 1'
#
loop_
_entity.id
_entity.type
_entity.pdbx_description
1 polymer ?
#
loop_
_entity_poly.entity_id
_entity_poly.type
_entity_poly.pdbx_seq_one_letter_code
_entity_poly.pdbx_strand_id
1 'polypeptide(L)'
;MEPSEATRDSQPLRRRVAREAAFLIYTSQEKEYKQAKIRAAEILGARTLPSNREVAEELDAIAAELEGESRLERLIRMRREALEVMR
;
A
#
# COMPACT_ATOMS: atom_id res chain seq x y z
N MET A 1 -30.52 -13.88 10.32
CA MET A 1 -29.11 -14.28 10.50
C MET A 1 -28.32 -12.98 10.44
N GLU A 2 -28.17 -12.32 11.58
CA GLU A 2 -27.49 -11.02 11.65
C GLU A 2 -25.98 -11.23 11.50
N PRO A 3 -25.27 -10.45 10.66
CA PRO A 3 -23.82 -10.54 10.58
C PRO A 3 -23.21 -10.02 11.89
N SER A 4 -22.50 -10.91 12.58
CA SER A 4 -21.80 -10.69 13.84
C SER A 4 -20.96 -9.40 13.83
N GLU A 5 -21.20 -8.52 14.82
CA GLU A 5 -20.51 -7.25 15.05
C GLU A 5 -18.97 -7.37 15.06
N ALA A 6 -18.43 -8.54 15.39
CA ALA A 6 -17.00 -8.84 15.36
C ALA A 6 -16.35 -8.63 13.97
N THR A 7 -17.13 -8.71 12.89
CA THR A 7 -16.63 -8.50 11.52
C THR A 7 -16.40 -7.02 11.19
N ARG A 8 -17.12 -6.08 11.82
CA ARG A 8 -17.02 -4.64 11.55
C ARG A 8 -15.77 -4.01 12.19
N ASP A 9 -15.43 -4.39 13.42
CA ASP A 9 -14.22 -3.90 14.13
C ASP A 9 -12.92 -4.44 13.55
N SER A 10 -12.96 -5.58 12.86
CA SER A 10 -11.78 -6.13 12.18
C SER A 10 -11.35 -5.33 10.94
N GLN A 11 -12.29 -4.60 10.30
CA GLN A 11 -11.99 -3.81 9.11
C GLN A 11 -11.02 -2.65 9.37
N PRO A 12 -11.19 -1.81 10.41
CA PRO A 12 -10.23 -0.75 10.71
C PRO A 12 -8.85 -1.30 11.10
N LEU A 13 -8.78 -2.42 11.82
CA LEU A 13 -7.49 -3.06 12.14
C LEU A 13 -6.82 -3.60 10.87
N ARG A 14 -7.55 -4.32 10.02
CA ARG A 14 -7.01 -4.87 8.76
C ARG A 14 -6.52 -3.76 7.83
N ARG A 15 -7.22 -2.63 7.76
CA ARG A 15 -6.79 -1.46 7.00
C ARG A 15 -5.50 -0.86 7.53
N ARG A 16 -5.33 -0.78 8.86
CA ARG A 16 -4.06 -0.33 9.46
C ARG A 16 -2.90 -1.28 9.10
N VAL A 17 -3.13 -2.58 9.11
CA VAL A 17 -2.14 -3.58 8.65
C VAL A 17 -1.82 -3.38 7.16
N ALA A 18 -2.81 -3.09 6.32
CA ALA A 18 -2.58 -2.80 4.90
C ALA A 18 -1.69 -1.56 4.70
N ARG A 19 -1.95 -0.48 5.44
CA ARG A 19 -1.17 0.76 5.38
C ARG A 19 0.26 0.57 5.88
N GLU A 20 0.45 -0.16 6.96
CA GLU A 20 1.79 -0.48 7.48
C GLU A 20 2.58 -1.36 6.48
N ALA A 21 1.94 -2.38 5.91
CA ALA A 21 2.56 -3.22 4.89
C ALA A 21 2.96 -2.41 3.64
N ALA A 22 2.10 -1.50 3.20
CA ALA A 22 2.40 -0.59 2.10
C ALA A 22 3.59 0.33 2.43
N PHE A 23 3.68 0.84 3.66
CA PHE A 23 4.80 1.66 4.10
C PHE A 23 6.13 0.91 4.11
N LEU A 24 6.15 -0.36 4.55
CA LEU A 24 7.34 -1.22 4.51
C LEU A 24 7.83 -1.44 3.07
N ILE A 25 6.92 -1.58 2.11
CA ILE A 25 7.24 -1.70 0.68
C ILE A 25 7.75 -0.37 0.13
N TYR A 26 7.05 0.73 0.41
CA TYR A 26 7.41 2.07 -0.06
C TYR A 26 8.84 2.45 0.40
N THR A 27 9.15 2.21 1.67
CA THR A 27 10.47 2.48 2.25
C THR A 27 11.53 1.43 1.90
N SER A 28 11.19 0.45 1.04
CA SER A 28 12.07 -0.65 0.61
C SER A 28 12.62 -1.52 1.75
N GLN A 29 11.99 -1.50 2.93
CA GLN A 29 12.32 -2.40 4.03
C GLN A 29 11.90 -3.84 3.73
N GLU A 30 10.80 -4.01 2.99
CA GLU A 30 10.32 -5.28 2.48
C GLU A 30 10.08 -5.20 0.98
N LYS A 31 10.54 -6.20 0.22
CA LYS A 31 10.36 -6.25 -1.25
C LYS A 31 9.20 -7.14 -1.68
N GLU A 32 8.75 -8.01 -0.79
CA GLU A 32 7.70 -9.00 -1.07
C GLU A 32 6.43 -8.68 -0.29
N TYR A 33 5.29 -8.66 -0.99
CA TYR A 33 3.97 -8.42 -0.38
C TYR A 33 3.67 -9.40 0.75
N LYS A 34 4.07 -10.67 0.62
CA LYS A 34 3.82 -11.67 1.65
C LYS A 34 4.54 -11.29 2.96
N GLN A 35 5.82 -10.93 2.88
CA GLN A 35 6.59 -10.55 4.05
C GLN A 35 6.13 -9.23 4.65
N ALA A 36 5.87 -8.23 3.82
CA ALA A 36 5.36 -6.95 4.28
C ALA A 36 4.06 -7.10 5.10
N LYS A 37 3.14 -7.97 4.67
CA LYS A 37 1.89 -8.23 5.39
C LYS A 37 2.10 -8.94 6.73
N ILE A 38 2.97 -9.94 6.77
CA ILE A 38 3.27 -10.68 8.01
C ILE A 38 3.92 -9.72 9.02
N ARG A 39 4.96 -9.01 8.60
CA ARG A 39 5.68 -8.05 9.44
C ARG A 39 4.78 -6.92 9.94
N ALA A 40 3.93 -6.37 9.08
CA ALA A 40 2.94 -5.36 9.47
C ALA A 40 1.95 -5.88 10.52
N ALA A 41 1.49 -7.12 10.38
CA ALA A 41 0.60 -7.73 11.35
C ALA A 41 1.29 -7.99 12.70
N GLU A 42 2.56 -8.41 12.68
CA GLU A 42 3.38 -8.56 13.89
C GLU A 42 3.59 -7.22 14.61
N ILE A 43 3.97 -6.17 13.88
CA ILE A 43 4.16 -4.80 14.42
C ILE A 43 2.89 -4.31 15.12
N LEU A 44 1.72 -4.57 14.51
CA LEU A 44 0.43 -4.10 15.02
C LEU A 44 -0.28 -5.09 15.95
N GLY A 45 0.33 -6.25 16.23
CA GLY A 45 -0.28 -7.31 17.04
C GLY A 45 -1.57 -7.90 16.45
N ALA A 46 -1.73 -7.82 15.12
CA ALA A 46 -2.93 -8.26 14.42
C ALA A 46 -2.82 -9.73 13.97
N ARG A 47 -3.93 -10.47 14.04
CA ARG A 47 -4.02 -11.85 13.52
C ARG A 47 -4.54 -11.91 12.07
N THR A 48 -4.99 -10.78 11.55
CA THR A 48 -5.62 -10.67 10.23
C THR A 48 -4.64 -10.09 9.22
N LEU A 49 -4.54 -10.72 8.05
CA LEU A 49 -3.75 -10.19 6.94
C LEU A 49 -4.65 -9.54 5.88
N PRO A 50 -4.21 -8.42 5.28
CA PRO A 50 -4.91 -7.81 4.17
C PRO A 50 -4.65 -8.57 2.86
N SER A 51 -5.47 -8.29 1.86
CA SER A 51 -5.27 -8.72 0.48
C SER A 51 -4.16 -7.90 -0.20
N ASN A 52 -3.58 -8.42 -1.29
CA ASN A 52 -2.62 -7.65 -2.08
C ASN A 52 -3.24 -6.37 -2.65
N ARG A 53 -4.54 -6.40 -2.99
CA ARG A 53 -5.29 -5.23 -3.48
C ARG A 53 -5.35 -4.13 -2.42
N GLU A 54 -5.73 -4.46 -1.18
CA GLU A 54 -5.78 -3.48 -0.07
C GLU A 54 -4.40 -2.84 0.19
N VAL A 55 -3.31 -3.63 0.10
CA VAL A 55 -1.94 -3.10 0.24
C VAL A 55 -1.56 -2.19 -0.92
N ALA A 56 -1.92 -2.54 -2.16
CA ALA A 56 -1.64 -1.71 -3.33
C ALA A 56 -2.38 -0.37 -3.27
N GLU A 57 -3.65 -0.37 -2.83
CA GLU A 57 -4.44 0.85 -2.65
C GLU A 57 -3.81 1.80 -1.62
N GLU A 58 -3.36 1.27 -0.48
CA GLU A 58 -2.66 2.09 0.53
C GLU A 58 -1.26 2.52 0.06
N LEU A 59 -0.58 1.73 -0.78
CA LEU A 59 0.71 2.10 -1.37
C LEU A 59 0.57 3.28 -2.34
N ASP A 60 -0.45 3.27 -3.19
CA ASP A 60 -0.77 4.40 -4.06
C ASP A 60 -1.14 5.65 -3.24
N ALA A 61 -1.92 5.48 -2.16
CA ALA A 61 -2.25 6.57 -1.24
C ALA A 61 -1.00 7.16 -0.57
N ILE A 62 -0.09 6.32 -0.06
CA ILE A 62 1.17 6.77 0.54
C ILE A 62 2.04 7.52 -0.47
N ALA A 63 2.16 6.99 -1.70
CA ALA A 63 2.93 7.67 -2.75
C ALA A 63 2.32 9.03 -3.11
N ALA A 64 0.98 9.14 -3.15
CA ALA A 64 0.31 10.41 -3.37
C ALA A 64 0.49 11.39 -2.20
N GLU A 65 0.39 10.92 -0.96
CA GLU A 65 0.59 11.72 0.25
C GLU A 65 2.03 12.24 0.38
N LEU A 66 3.04 11.40 0.09
CA LEU A 66 4.46 11.73 0.29
C LEU A 66 5.10 12.45 -0.90
N GLU A 67 4.71 12.14 -2.14
CA GLU A 67 5.30 12.75 -3.33
C GLU A 67 4.44 13.87 -3.92
N GLY A 68 3.16 13.96 -3.55
CA GLY A 68 2.22 14.95 -4.09
C GLY A 68 2.07 14.90 -5.61
N GLU A 69 1.63 16.02 -6.21
CA GLU A 69 1.48 16.17 -7.67
C GLU A 69 2.82 15.99 -8.42
N SER A 70 3.95 16.20 -7.75
CA SER A 70 5.28 16.13 -8.35
C SER A 70 5.63 14.75 -8.92
N ARG A 71 5.04 13.66 -8.38
CA ARG A 71 5.22 12.30 -8.93
C ARG A 71 4.57 12.17 -10.30
N LEU A 72 3.33 12.65 -10.42
CA LEU A 72 2.58 12.59 -11.69
C LEU A 72 3.30 13.39 -12.76
N GLU A 73 3.78 14.59 -12.42
CA GLU A 73 4.59 15.43 -13.30
C GLU A 73 5.88 14.74 -13.76
N ARG A 74 6.63 14.11 -12.82
CA ARG A 74 7.83 13.34 -13.15
C ARG A 74 7.51 12.17 -14.09
N LEU A 75 6.42 11.44 -13.85
CA LEU A 75 6.02 10.28 -14.64
C LEU A 75 5.58 10.67 -16.05
N ILE A 76 4.85 11.78 -16.18
CA ILE A 76 4.50 12.39 -17.48
C ILE A 76 5.76 12.82 -18.23
N ARG A 77 6.70 13.49 -17.54
CA ARG A 77 7.97 13.92 -18.12
C ARG A 77 8.78 12.73 -18.63
N MET A 78 8.98 11.70 -17.82
CA MET A 78 9.72 10.49 -18.22
C MET A 78 9.09 9.80 -19.43
N ARG A 79 7.75 9.75 -19.52
CA ARG A 79 7.05 9.20 -20.69
C ARG A 79 7.26 10.04 -21.94
N ARG A 80 7.25 11.37 -21.84
CA ARG A 80 7.54 12.27 -22.96
C ARG A 80 8.98 12.12 -23.44
N GLU A 81 9.94 12.12 -22.52
CA GLU A 81 11.36 11.91 -22.84
C GLU A 81 11.59 10.55 -23.52
N ALA A 82 10.97 9.48 -23.03
CA ALA A 82 11.06 8.17 -23.66
C ALA A 82 10.49 8.16 -25.09
N LEU A 83 9.38 8.85 -25.34
CA LEU A 83 8.80 8.97 -26.69
C LEU A 83 9.68 9.78 -27.64
N GLU A 84 10.38 10.81 -27.16
CA GLU A 84 11.33 11.58 -27.97
C GLU A 84 12.54 10.74 -28.38
N VAL A 85 13.06 9.91 -27.48
CA VAL A 85 14.19 9.00 -27.76
C VAL A 85 13.81 7.87 -28.72
N MET A 86 12.53 7.49 -28.79
CA MET A 86 12.04 6.45 -29.70
C MET A 86 11.83 6.92 -31.15
N ARG A 87 11.95 8.21 -31.44
CA ARG A 87 11.92 8.75 -32.81
C ARG A 87 13.29 8.65 -33.48
#